data_AF-A0A7W0ZDU6-F1
#
_entry.id   AF-A0A7W0ZDU6-F1
#
_cell.length_a   1.000
_cell.length_b   1.000
_cell.length_c   1.000
_cell.angle_alpha   90.00
_cell.angle_beta   90.00
_cell.angle_gamma   90.00
#
_symmetry.space_group_name_H-M   'P 1'
#
loop_
_entity.id
_entity.type
_entity.pdbx_description
1 polymer ?
#
loop_
_entity_poly.entity_id
_entity_poly.type
_entity_poly.pdbx_seq_one_letter_code
_entity_poly.pdbx_strand_id
1 'polypeptide(L)'
;MNKRLVSAIFALLLLVVPSAALAHPEGTSDGDGGEGIHDQHGSTSGHLPASSSNVELVGKLDTLTNVERGIADVAAFGNYAYLNAFSPECVGRPGAQGTGVHVVDFSNPAAPTKVGFLPAEPNSYVGEGVHVIEFQGRSILVHNNETCDSSQPVVSGFAVWDVTSPTAAVKLGQFGDTTPALSNQAYHTTHSVQAFTWGGRAYAVAQDNQELKDVDIFDITAAVTGVGSVSLVWEGGLEDWPAAQSPLANGNAVFNHDMQQQVIDGHNYLVVSYWDAGQILLNIDDPSNPVFVGDSDFPSPDLAGFEIPEGNSHQSYFSKDGKYLLSSDEDFSPTRTLCRITSGPNSGPTGCGEFGFALRLTSPVEGPTVFGGSGCEADLNGNGVSDRTEVPPATSADQV
;
A
#
# COMPACT_ATOMS: atom_id res chain seq x y z
N MET A 1 -19.18 12.93 65.93
CA MET A 1 -20.16 13.30 64.88
C MET A 1 -19.38 13.45 63.58
N ASN A 2 -19.47 12.42 62.74
CA ASN A 2 -18.58 12.18 61.59
C ASN A 2 -18.85 13.18 60.45
N LYS A 3 -17.84 13.93 60.01
CA LYS A 3 -17.86 14.58 58.70
C LYS A 3 -17.03 13.74 57.74
N ARG A 4 -17.74 12.98 56.90
CA ARG A 4 -17.18 12.14 55.85
C ARG A 4 -16.67 13.03 54.70
N LEU A 5 -15.44 12.78 54.28
CA LEU A 5 -14.94 13.11 52.95
C LEU A 5 -15.90 12.55 51.89
N VAL A 6 -16.24 13.35 50.90
CA VAL A 6 -16.74 12.86 49.61
C VAL A 6 -15.69 13.27 48.59
N SER A 7 -14.72 12.38 48.35
CA SER A 7 -13.89 12.43 47.15
C SER A 7 -14.76 11.93 45.99
N ALA A 8 -15.10 12.80 45.06
CA ALA A 8 -15.74 12.41 43.81
C ALA A 8 -14.68 11.73 42.93
N ILE A 9 -14.78 10.41 42.82
CA ILE A 9 -14.06 9.62 41.83
C ILE A 9 -14.80 9.81 40.51
N PHE A 10 -14.24 10.61 39.59
CA PHE A 10 -14.62 10.59 38.19
C PHE A 10 -14.04 9.31 37.58
N ALA A 11 -14.84 8.26 37.50
CA ALA A 11 -14.53 7.11 36.68
C ALA A 11 -14.79 7.49 35.21
N LEU A 12 -13.72 7.81 34.49
CA LEU A 12 -13.75 7.95 33.04
C LEU A 12 -13.87 6.52 32.48
N LEU A 13 -15.09 6.09 32.15
CA LEU A 13 -15.30 4.88 31.35
C LEU A 13 -14.82 5.19 29.92
N LEU A 14 -13.57 4.81 29.62
CA LEU A 14 -13.12 4.58 28.25
C LEU A 14 -13.88 3.35 27.73
N LEU A 15 -14.94 3.59 26.97
CA LEU A 15 -15.54 2.57 26.12
C LEU A 15 -14.54 2.28 25.00
N VAL A 16 -13.74 1.22 25.18
CA VAL A 16 -12.99 0.61 24.09
C VAL A 16 -14.02 -0.04 23.18
N VAL A 17 -14.37 0.64 22.09
CA VAL A 17 -15.11 0.04 20.98
C VAL A 17 -14.07 -0.78 20.21
N PRO A 18 -14.27 -2.09 19.99
CA PRO A 18 -13.40 -2.84 19.10
C PRO A 18 -13.57 -2.25 17.69
N SER A 19 -12.52 -1.66 17.14
CA SER A 19 -12.49 -1.27 15.74
C SER A 19 -12.45 -2.56 14.90
N ALA A 20 -13.45 -2.73 14.03
CA ALA A 20 -13.47 -3.83 13.08
C ALA A 20 -12.51 -3.50 11.93
N ALA A 21 -11.48 -4.31 11.72
CA ALA A 21 -10.78 -4.38 10.45
C ALA A 21 -11.81 -4.81 9.38
N LEU A 22 -11.98 -4.02 8.32
CA LEU A 22 -12.90 -4.32 7.23
C LEU A 22 -12.11 -4.87 6.05
N ALA A 23 -12.51 -6.04 5.54
CA ALA A 23 -12.04 -6.53 4.26
C ALA A 23 -12.48 -5.55 3.14
N HIS A 24 -11.66 -5.41 2.10
CA HIS A 24 -12.01 -4.63 0.92
C HIS A 24 -13.39 -5.05 0.37
N PRO A 25 -14.36 -4.13 0.23
CA PRO A 25 -15.64 -4.48 -0.37
C PRO A 25 -15.42 -4.84 -1.85
N GLU A 26 -15.90 -6.03 -2.25
CA GLU A 26 -16.06 -6.41 -3.66
C GLU A 26 -16.94 -5.36 -4.36
N GLY A 27 -16.32 -4.50 -5.16
CA GLY A 27 -17.04 -3.53 -5.98
C GLY A 27 -16.24 -2.27 -6.30
N THR A 28 -15.48 -2.30 -7.39
CA THR A 28 -15.02 -1.11 -8.16
C THR A 28 -14.27 -0.01 -7.39
N SER A 29 -13.72 -0.31 -6.22
CA SER A 29 -12.99 0.62 -5.39
C SER A 29 -11.71 -0.05 -4.94
N ASP A 30 -10.82 -0.26 -5.90
CA ASP A 30 -9.39 -0.33 -5.60
C ASP A 30 -9.08 0.87 -4.67
N GLY A 31 -8.41 0.60 -3.55
CA GLY A 31 -7.98 1.64 -2.60
C GLY A 31 -7.10 2.71 -3.25
N ASP A 32 -6.49 2.37 -4.40
CA ASP A 32 -6.07 3.30 -5.43
C ASP A 32 -7.18 3.46 -6.47
N GLY A 33 -7.92 4.57 -6.39
CA GLY A 33 -9.17 4.80 -7.11
C GLY A 33 -9.20 4.27 -8.55
N GLY A 34 -10.09 3.29 -8.77
CA GLY A 34 -10.51 2.88 -10.10
C GLY A 34 -10.92 4.08 -10.97
N GLU A 35 -10.39 4.12 -12.19
CA GLU A 35 -10.75 5.01 -13.30
C GLU A 35 -10.86 6.51 -12.96
N GLY A 36 -9.80 7.08 -12.41
CA GLY A 36 -9.57 8.52 -12.42
C GLY A 36 -8.11 8.79 -12.75
N ILE A 37 -7.84 9.55 -13.81
CA ILE A 37 -6.51 10.09 -14.05
C ILE A 37 -6.23 11.07 -12.90
N HIS A 38 -5.64 10.58 -11.80
CA HIS A 38 -5.21 11.43 -10.72
C HIS A 38 -3.79 11.85 -10.96
N ASP A 39 -3.60 13.16 -11.03
CA ASP A 39 -2.30 13.77 -10.88
C ASP A 39 -1.83 13.61 -9.41
N GLN A 40 -1.16 12.50 -9.05
CA GLN A 40 -0.35 12.39 -7.80
C GLN A 40 0.65 13.56 -7.68
N HIS A 41 0.98 14.19 -8.80
CA HIS A 41 1.53 15.54 -8.83
C HIS A 41 0.67 16.37 -9.77
N GLY A 42 -0.32 17.09 -9.20
CA GLY A 42 -1.18 18.06 -9.88
C GLY A 42 -0.44 19.01 -10.80
N SER A 43 -1.16 20.02 -11.29
CA SER A 43 -0.49 21.19 -11.84
C SER A 43 0.59 21.68 -10.85
N THR A 44 1.73 22.16 -11.34
CA THR A 44 2.80 22.75 -10.50
C THR A 44 2.35 23.92 -9.61
N SER A 45 1.12 24.42 -9.77
CA SER A 45 0.50 25.36 -8.86
C SER A 45 0.33 24.76 -7.46
N GLY A 46 1.01 25.34 -6.46
CA GLY A 46 1.02 24.84 -5.08
C GLY A 46 2.21 23.92 -4.77
N HIS A 47 2.91 23.41 -5.79
CA HIS A 47 4.18 22.71 -5.58
C HIS A 47 5.25 23.70 -5.13
N LEU A 48 6.16 23.22 -4.28
CA LEU A 48 7.44 23.90 -4.09
C LEU A 48 8.12 24.04 -5.46
N PRO A 49 8.71 25.20 -5.79
CA PRO A 49 9.51 25.33 -6.99
C PRO A 49 10.59 24.24 -7.02
N ALA A 50 10.80 23.63 -8.20
CA ALA A 50 11.92 22.72 -8.37
C ALA A 50 13.21 23.42 -7.90
N SER A 51 13.90 22.81 -6.95
CA SER A 51 15.12 23.36 -6.36
C SER A 51 16.23 22.33 -6.41
N SER A 52 17.46 22.81 -6.52
CA SER A 52 18.66 22.01 -6.41
C SER A 52 19.57 22.72 -5.42
N SER A 53 19.84 22.07 -4.29
CA SER A 53 20.78 22.55 -3.28
C SER A 53 21.62 21.37 -2.82
N ASN A 54 22.95 21.55 -2.81
CA ASN A 54 23.91 20.49 -2.45
C ASN A 54 23.83 19.22 -3.32
N VAL A 55 23.28 19.32 -4.54
CA VAL A 55 23.20 18.24 -5.52
C VAL A 55 23.59 18.75 -6.91
N GLU A 56 24.17 17.87 -7.73
CA GLU A 56 24.52 18.13 -9.12
C GLU A 56 23.88 17.06 -10.00
N LEU A 57 23.21 17.48 -11.07
CA LEU A 57 22.68 16.54 -12.06
C LEU A 57 23.84 15.96 -12.86
N VAL A 58 24.15 14.68 -12.66
CA VAL A 58 25.23 13.97 -13.36
C VAL A 58 24.82 13.57 -14.77
N GLY A 59 23.60 13.06 -14.93
CA GLY A 59 23.06 12.61 -16.20
C GLY A 59 21.56 12.35 -16.09
N LYS A 60 20.91 12.26 -17.25
CA LYS A 60 19.48 11.97 -17.37
C LYS A 60 19.24 11.15 -18.64
N LEU A 61 18.33 10.18 -18.55
CA LEU A 61 17.75 9.56 -19.73
C LEU A 61 16.59 10.44 -20.20
N ASP A 62 16.73 11.06 -21.38
CA ASP A 62 15.78 12.09 -21.83
C ASP A 62 14.34 11.57 -21.98
N THR A 63 14.17 10.33 -22.41
CA THR A 63 12.84 9.69 -22.52
C THR A 63 12.95 8.21 -22.22
N LEU A 64 12.35 7.80 -21.10
CA LEU A 64 12.16 6.39 -20.74
C LEU A 64 10.84 5.85 -21.32
N THR A 65 9.79 6.66 -21.15
CA THR A 65 8.45 6.52 -21.72
C THR A 65 7.91 7.93 -22.05
N ASN A 66 6.98 8.02 -23.00
CA ASN A 66 6.21 9.23 -23.29
C ASN A 66 4.86 9.28 -22.55
N VAL A 67 4.55 8.29 -21.72
CA VAL A 67 3.34 8.27 -20.89
C VAL A 67 3.62 8.99 -19.59
N GLU A 68 2.95 10.12 -19.41
CA GLU A 68 2.95 10.85 -18.15
C GLU A 68 2.45 9.92 -17.04
N ARG A 69 3.18 9.89 -15.91
CA ARG A 69 2.88 9.03 -14.75
C ARG A 69 2.96 7.53 -15.06
N GLY A 70 3.61 7.17 -16.17
CA GLY A 70 3.81 5.77 -16.56
C GLY A 70 4.81 5.01 -15.69
N ILE A 71 5.47 5.65 -14.71
CA ILE A 71 6.46 5.02 -13.83
C ILE A 71 6.02 5.15 -12.37
N ALA A 72 5.92 4.01 -11.66
CA ALA A 72 5.55 3.96 -10.24
C ALA A 72 6.78 3.90 -9.32
N ASP A 73 7.65 2.92 -9.53
CA ASP A 73 8.76 2.64 -8.62
C ASP A 73 10.08 2.32 -9.36
N VAL A 74 11.19 2.33 -8.64
CA VAL A 74 12.55 2.06 -9.12
C VAL A 74 13.37 1.22 -8.15
N ALA A 75 13.90 0.11 -8.65
CA ALA A 75 14.98 -0.62 -8.00
C ALA A 75 16.32 -0.38 -8.71
N ALA A 76 17.42 -0.32 -7.96
CA ALA A 76 18.77 -0.29 -8.51
C ALA A 76 19.58 -1.49 -8.02
N PHE A 77 20.23 -2.20 -8.93
CA PHE A 77 21.11 -3.32 -8.61
C PHE A 77 22.31 -3.36 -9.56
N GLY A 78 23.52 -3.33 -8.96
CA GLY A 78 24.75 -3.20 -9.73
C GLY A 78 24.78 -1.90 -10.55
N ASN A 79 24.91 -2.02 -11.87
CA ASN A 79 24.91 -0.90 -12.81
C ASN A 79 23.57 -0.71 -13.54
N TYR A 80 22.50 -1.35 -13.05
CA TYR A 80 21.20 -1.35 -13.72
C TYR A 80 20.09 -0.85 -12.81
N ALA A 81 19.20 -0.05 -13.38
CA ALA A 81 17.96 0.39 -12.77
C ALA A 81 16.78 -0.30 -13.46
N TYR A 82 15.79 -0.66 -12.65
CA TYR A 82 14.59 -1.37 -13.03
C TYR A 82 13.41 -0.49 -12.64
N LEU A 83 12.68 0.03 -13.62
CA LEU A 83 11.62 1.02 -13.40
C LEU A 83 10.29 0.46 -13.84
N ASN A 84 9.30 0.44 -12.95
CA ASN A 84 7.99 -0.15 -13.19
C ASN A 84 7.20 0.68 -14.20
N ALA A 85 6.52 0.02 -15.12
CA ALA A 85 5.58 0.62 -16.07
C ALA A 85 4.15 0.42 -15.54
N PHE A 86 3.61 1.51 -14.99
CA PHE A 86 2.42 1.57 -14.13
C PHE A 86 1.09 1.59 -14.90
N SER A 87 -0.04 1.72 -14.20
CA SER A 87 -1.38 1.66 -14.78
C SER A 87 -1.61 2.58 -15.98
N PRO A 88 -1.06 3.82 -16.10
CA PRO A 88 -1.21 4.64 -17.31
C PRO A 88 -0.67 3.98 -18.59
N GLU A 89 0.22 2.99 -18.48
CA GLU A 89 0.76 2.20 -19.58
C GLU A 89 -0.13 1.00 -19.97
N CYS A 90 -1.25 0.79 -19.27
CA CYS A 90 -2.22 -0.26 -19.62
C CYS A 90 -2.75 -0.08 -21.05
N VAL A 91 -3.00 -1.20 -21.71
CA VAL A 91 -3.50 -1.24 -23.10
C VAL A 91 -4.80 -0.45 -23.23
N GLY A 92 -4.90 0.36 -24.29
CA GLY A 92 -6.07 1.20 -24.56
C GLY A 92 -5.98 2.61 -23.97
N ARG A 93 -5.02 2.88 -23.08
CA ARG A 93 -4.77 4.23 -22.55
C ARG A 93 -3.96 5.09 -23.55
N PRO A 94 -4.13 6.42 -23.55
CA PRO A 94 -3.46 7.30 -24.51
C PRO A 94 -1.93 7.19 -24.43
N GLY A 95 -1.29 6.80 -25.54
CA GLY A 95 0.17 6.73 -25.63
C GLY A 95 0.80 5.49 -25.00
N ALA A 96 0.01 4.58 -24.41
CA ALA A 96 0.48 3.36 -23.76
C ALA A 96 1.45 2.56 -24.63
N GLN A 97 2.57 2.15 -24.03
CA GLN A 97 3.63 1.37 -24.66
C GLN A 97 3.74 -0.06 -24.09
N GLY A 98 2.93 -0.38 -23.09
CA GLY A 98 2.89 -1.67 -22.41
C GLY A 98 3.45 -1.60 -20.99
N THR A 99 2.92 -2.47 -20.14
CA THR A 99 3.24 -2.57 -18.72
C THR A 99 4.32 -3.63 -18.44
N GLY A 100 5.01 -3.50 -17.31
CA GLY A 100 6.18 -4.32 -17.00
C GLY A 100 7.27 -3.53 -16.29
N VAL A 101 8.53 -3.83 -16.59
CA VAL A 101 9.69 -3.18 -15.98
C VAL A 101 10.68 -2.77 -17.05
N HIS A 102 10.98 -1.47 -17.16
CA HIS A 102 12.07 -0.97 -17.99
C HIS A 102 13.42 -1.29 -17.35
N VAL A 103 14.37 -1.74 -18.17
CA VAL A 103 15.75 -2.00 -17.74
C VAL A 103 16.65 -0.91 -18.30
N VAL A 104 17.33 -0.19 -17.42
CA VAL A 104 18.23 0.94 -17.76
C VAL A 104 19.64 0.62 -17.29
N ASP A 105 20.60 0.63 -18.20
CA ASP A 105 22.02 0.59 -17.89
C ASP A 105 22.48 2.00 -17.51
N PHE A 106 22.99 2.16 -16.29
CA PHE A 106 23.61 3.39 -15.80
C PHE A 106 25.09 3.24 -15.46
N SER A 107 25.79 2.22 -16.00
CA SER A 107 27.23 2.01 -15.81
C SER A 107 28.07 3.26 -16.11
N ASN A 108 27.63 4.08 -17.06
CA ASN A 108 28.00 5.49 -17.15
C ASN A 108 26.84 6.37 -16.67
N PRO A 109 26.87 6.89 -15.42
CA PRO A 109 25.76 7.66 -14.87
C PRO A 109 25.54 9.01 -15.58
N ALA A 110 26.54 9.50 -16.33
CA ALA A 110 26.40 10.70 -17.16
C ALA A 110 25.65 10.44 -18.48
N ALA A 111 25.48 9.18 -18.88
CA ALA A 111 24.79 8.78 -20.11
C ALA A 111 24.04 7.44 -19.92
N PRO A 112 23.00 7.40 -19.05
CA PRO A 112 22.20 6.20 -18.86
C PRO A 112 21.43 5.84 -20.13
N THR A 113 21.20 4.54 -20.36
CA THR A 113 20.52 4.03 -21.56
C THR A 113 19.50 2.95 -21.23
N LYS A 114 18.31 3.02 -21.81
CA LYS A 114 17.35 1.91 -21.76
C LYS A 114 17.88 0.75 -22.61
N VAL A 115 18.03 -0.42 -22.01
CA VAL A 115 18.61 -1.62 -22.65
C VAL A 115 17.66 -2.80 -22.75
N GLY A 116 16.50 -2.74 -22.08
CA GLY A 116 15.54 -3.83 -22.09
C GLY A 116 14.17 -3.45 -21.51
N PHE A 117 13.27 -4.42 -21.58
CA PHE A 117 11.94 -4.36 -21.00
C PHE A 117 11.49 -5.77 -20.60
N LEU A 118 10.99 -5.92 -19.37
CA LEU A 118 10.45 -7.16 -18.82
C LEU A 118 8.93 -7.01 -18.81
N PRO A 119 8.17 -7.60 -19.74
CA PRO A 119 6.73 -7.39 -19.83
C PRO A 119 6.00 -8.00 -18.63
N ALA A 120 4.99 -7.28 -18.12
CA ALA A 120 4.00 -7.85 -17.22
C ALA A 120 3.09 -8.86 -17.96
N GLU A 121 2.30 -9.61 -17.20
CA GLU A 121 1.26 -10.46 -17.81
C GLU A 121 0.17 -9.61 -18.49
N PRO A 122 -0.56 -10.17 -19.48
CA PRO A 122 -1.69 -9.47 -20.09
C PRO A 122 -2.70 -8.99 -19.06
N ASN A 123 -3.27 -7.81 -19.32
CA ASN A 123 -4.21 -7.13 -18.42
C ASN A 123 -3.65 -6.81 -17.02
N SER A 124 -2.32 -6.82 -16.85
CA SER A 124 -1.67 -6.45 -15.59
C SER A 124 -0.79 -5.20 -15.72
N TYR A 125 -0.57 -4.46 -14.65
CA TYR A 125 0.43 -3.41 -14.53
C TYR A 125 1.34 -3.62 -13.31
N VAL A 126 2.50 -2.98 -13.29
CA VAL A 126 3.45 -3.10 -12.17
C VAL A 126 3.39 -1.81 -11.35
N GLY A 127 2.94 -1.94 -10.10
CA GLY A 127 2.80 -0.87 -9.11
C GLY A 127 4.09 -0.63 -8.35
N GLU A 128 3.99 -0.69 -7.02
CA GLU A 128 5.04 -0.24 -6.09
C GLU A 128 5.91 -1.39 -5.56
N GLY A 129 5.95 -2.50 -6.29
CA GLY A 129 6.82 -3.64 -6.00
C GLY A 129 7.81 -3.91 -7.13
N VAL A 130 9.05 -3.45 -7.00
CA VAL A 130 10.19 -3.99 -7.75
C VAL A 130 11.40 -4.17 -6.85
N HIS A 131 11.96 -5.37 -6.81
CA HIS A 131 13.15 -5.63 -5.99
C HIS A 131 14.07 -6.65 -6.63
N VAL A 132 15.38 -6.50 -6.39
CA VAL A 132 16.41 -7.42 -6.92
C VAL A 132 17.29 -7.92 -5.79
N ILE A 133 17.44 -9.23 -5.69
CA ILE A 133 18.33 -9.91 -4.74
C ILE A 133 19.42 -10.70 -5.46
N GLU A 134 20.55 -10.94 -4.79
CA GLU A 134 21.51 -11.96 -5.23
C GLU A 134 21.22 -13.28 -4.51
N PHE A 135 21.04 -14.37 -5.27
CA PHE A 135 20.85 -15.70 -4.72
C PHE A 135 21.59 -16.74 -5.56
N GLN A 136 22.48 -17.51 -4.92
CA GLN A 136 23.28 -18.56 -5.55
C GLN A 136 24.05 -18.09 -6.81
N GLY A 137 24.58 -16.86 -6.79
CA GLY A 137 25.34 -16.27 -7.90
C GLY A 137 24.48 -15.78 -9.07
N ARG A 138 23.17 -15.64 -8.86
CA ARG A 138 22.22 -15.06 -9.82
C ARG A 138 21.57 -13.82 -9.25
N SER A 139 21.25 -12.87 -10.12
CA SER A 139 20.44 -11.69 -9.77
C SER A 139 18.99 -12.00 -10.08
N ILE A 140 18.14 -11.99 -9.07
CA ILE A 140 16.73 -12.36 -9.16
C ILE A 140 15.89 -11.12 -8.90
N LEU A 141 15.11 -10.72 -9.89
CA LEU A 141 14.15 -9.63 -9.80
C LEU A 141 12.77 -10.18 -9.49
N VAL A 142 12.06 -9.55 -8.57
CA VAL A 142 10.62 -9.71 -8.39
C VAL A 142 9.91 -8.41 -8.73
N HIS A 143 8.72 -8.50 -9.30
CA HIS A 143 7.84 -7.35 -9.43
C HIS A 143 6.37 -7.73 -9.27
N ASN A 144 5.57 -6.82 -8.72
CA ASN A 144 4.16 -7.03 -8.48
C ASN A 144 3.34 -6.98 -9.79
N ASN A 145 2.09 -7.42 -9.77
CA ASN A 145 1.15 -7.32 -10.89
C ASN A 145 -0.24 -7.02 -10.36
N GLU A 146 -0.72 -5.82 -10.68
CA GLU A 146 -2.07 -5.36 -10.43
C GLU A 146 -2.92 -5.34 -11.69
N THR A 147 -4.24 -5.23 -11.55
CA THR A 147 -5.17 -5.46 -12.66
C THR A 147 -5.50 -4.17 -13.42
N CYS A 148 -5.29 -4.15 -14.74
CA CYS A 148 -5.64 -2.99 -15.59
C CYS A 148 -7.16 -2.79 -15.77
N ASP A 149 -7.90 -3.89 -15.97
CA ASP A 149 -9.35 -3.92 -16.14
C ASP A 149 -9.91 -5.16 -15.42
N SER A 150 -10.54 -4.95 -14.27
CA SER A 150 -11.10 -6.01 -13.42
C SER A 150 -12.29 -6.75 -14.05
N SER A 151 -12.84 -6.24 -15.16
CA SER A 151 -13.89 -6.93 -15.93
C SER A 151 -13.35 -8.02 -16.87
N GLN A 152 -12.04 -8.07 -17.09
CA GLN A 152 -11.38 -9.02 -17.99
C GLN A 152 -10.53 -10.04 -17.23
N PRO A 153 -10.32 -11.26 -17.79
CA PRO A 153 -9.40 -12.23 -17.21
C PRO A 153 -7.99 -11.67 -17.01
N VAL A 154 -7.38 -11.97 -15.86
CA VAL A 154 -6.04 -11.50 -15.46
C VAL A 154 -5.29 -12.60 -14.72
N VAL A 155 -3.95 -12.59 -14.78
CA VAL A 155 -3.13 -13.55 -14.05
C VAL A 155 -2.81 -13.07 -12.63
N SER A 156 -2.51 -11.78 -12.45
CA SER A 156 -2.22 -11.15 -11.16
C SER A 156 -1.00 -11.76 -10.44
N GLY A 157 -0.82 -11.49 -9.14
CA GLY A 157 0.30 -11.96 -8.33
C GLY A 157 1.60 -11.19 -8.57
N PHE A 158 2.74 -11.87 -8.44
CA PHE A 158 4.07 -11.32 -8.72
C PHE A 158 4.85 -12.21 -9.69
N ALA A 159 5.72 -11.57 -10.46
CA ALA A 159 6.62 -12.24 -11.39
C ALA A 159 8.01 -12.41 -10.78
N VAL A 160 8.68 -13.51 -11.11
CA VAL A 160 10.09 -13.73 -10.77
C VAL A 160 10.91 -13.82 -12.06
N TRP A 161 11.99 -13.06 -12.13
CA TRP A 161 12.89 -12.98 -13.29
C TRP A 161 14.34 -13.25 -12.87
N ASP A 162 15.08 -13.97 -13.70
CA ASP A 162 16.53 -13.97 -13.67
C ASP A 162 17.04 -12.79 -14.50
N VAL A 163 17.65 -11.83 -13.83
CA VAL A 163 18.25 -10.63 -14.42
C VAL A 163 19.78 -10.64 -14.30
N THR A 164 20.40 -11.81 -14.07
CA THR A 164 21.87 -11.95 -14.05
C THR A 164 22.52 -11.40 -15.32
N SER A 165 21.82 -11.51 -16.46
CA SER A 165 22.13 -10.80 -17.69
C SER A 165 20.97 -9.86 -18.03
N PRO A 166 20.99 -8.58 -17.61
CA PRO A 166 19.83 -7.69 -17.71
C PRO A 166 19.32 -7.45 -19.13
N THR A 167 20.17 -7.56 -20.14
CA THR A 167 19.80 -7.42 -21.57
C THR A 167 19.23 -8.71 -22.17
N ALA A 168 19.24 -9.81 -21.41
CA ALA A 168 18.77 -11.14 -21.80
C ALA A 168 18.09 -11.83 -20.61
N ALA A 169 17.28 -11.08 -19.87
CA ALA A 169 16.58 -11.56 -18.69
C ALA A 169 15.60 -12.70 -19.04
N VAL A 170 15.40 -13.61 -18.09
CA VAL A 170 14.55 -14.80 -18.27
C VAL A 170 13.47 -14.83 -17.21
N LYS A 171 12.20 -14.87 -17.61
CA LYS A 171 11.09 -15.06 -16.67
C LYS A 171 11.16 -16.47 -16.10
N LEU A 172 11.20 -16.59 -14.77
CA LEU A 172 11.22 -17.85 -14.05
C LEU A 172 9.81 -18.32 -13.68
N GLY A 173 8.88 -17.39 -13.49
CA GLY A 173 7.47 -17.73 -13.29
C GLY A 173 6.60 -16.55 -12.87
N GLN A 174 5.33 -16.86 -12.67
CA GLN A 174 4.29 -15.99 -12.11
C GLN A 174 3.64 -16.75 -10.95
N PHE A 175 3.55 -16.11 -9.79
CA PHE A 175 3.10 -16.71 -8.54
C PHE A 175 2.24 -15.73 -7.75
N GLY A 176 1.50 -16.20 -6.75
CA GLY A 176 0.68 -15.37 -5.87
C GLY A 176 -0.28 -16.26 -5.07
N ASP A 177 -1.11 -15.66 -4.22
CA ASP A 177 -2.16 -16.39 -3.53
C ASP A 177 -3.28 -16.77 -4.51
N THR A 178 -3.91 -17.90 -4.26
CA THR A 178 -5.04 -18.46 -5.01
C THR A 178 -6.26 -18.72 -4.12
N THR A 179 -6.18 -18.38 -2.83
CA THR A 179 -7.17 -18.76 -1.82
C THR A 179 -7.68 -17.50 -1.13
N PRO A 180 -9.00 -17.25 -1.13
CA PRO A 180 -10.04 -17.97 -1.82
C PRO A 180 -9.95 -17.76 -3.33
N ALA A 181 -10.34 -18.78 -4.10
CA ALA A 181 -10.31 -18.65 -5.55
C ALA A 181 -11.27 -17.54 -6.05
N LEU A 182 -10.72 -16.58 -6.79
CA LEU A 182 -11.47 -15.47 -7.38
C LEU A 182 -11.86 -15.76 -8.83
N SER A 183 -13.05 -15.29 -9.23
CA SER A 183 -13.44 -15.38 -10.63
C SER A 183 -12.57 -14.46 -11.50
N ASN A 184 -12.21 -14.93 -12.70
CA ASN A 184 -11.39 -14.20 -13.69
C ASN A 184 -9.95 -13.87 -13.25
N GLN A 185 -9.46 -14.40 -12.13
CA GLN A 185 -8.08 -14.22 -11.70
C GLN A 185 -7.40 -15.57 -11.49
N ALA A 186 -6.12 -15.68 -11.85
CA ALA A 186 -5.31 -16.86 -11.52
C ALA A 186 -4.74 -16.77 -10.11
N TYR A 187 -4.26 -15.58 -9.74
CA TYR A 187 -3.81 -15.22 -8.40
C TYR A 187 -4.56 -13.99 -7.90
N HIS A 188 -4.42 -13.70 -6.61
CA HIS A 188 -4.77 -12.41 -6.05
C HIS A 188 -3.91 -11.28 -6.65
N THR A 189 -4.49 -10.10 -6.75
CA THR A 189 -3.80 -8.89 -7.22
C THR A 189 -2.83 -8.43 -6.13
N THR A 190 -1.59 -8.16 -6.51
CA THR A 190 -0.52 -7.84 -5.55
C THR A 190 -0.09 -6.41 -5.75
N HIS A 191 -0.24 -5.55 -4.74
CA HIS A 191 0.12 -4.12 -4.83
C HIS A 191 1.63 -3.88 -4.75
N SER A 192 2.29 -4.59 -3.84
CA SER A 192 3.73 -4.47 -3.57
C SER A 192 4.35 -5.85 -3.37
N VAL A 193 5.64 -5.97 -3.68
CA VAL A 193 6.40 -7.21 -3.47
C VAL A 193 7.86 -6.90 -3.20
N GLN A 194 8.43 -7.60 -2.23
CA GLN A 194 9.85 -7.51 -1.91
C GLN A 194 10.48 -8.89 -1.75
N ALA A 195 11.57 -9.15 -2.47
CA ALA A 195 12.35 -10.36 -2.28
C ALA A 195 13.45 -10.19 -1.22
N PHE A 196 13.79 -11.26 -0.51
CA PHE A 196 14.92 -11.31 0.41
C PHE A 196 15.56 -12.69 0.45
N THR A 197 16.78 -12.78 1.00
CA THR A 197 17.45 -14.07 1.24
C THR A 197 17.64 -14.27 2.73
N TRP A 198 17.35 -15.49 3.20
CA TRP A 198 17.52 -15.85 4.60
C TRP A 198 17.72 -17.36 4.74
N GLY A 199 18.59 -17.79 5.66
CA GLY A 199 18.80 -19.21 5.94
C GLY A 199 19.21 -20.07 4.72
N GLY A 200 19.83 -19.48 3.70
CA GLY A 200 20.20 -20.18 2.46
C GLY A 200 19.06 -20.38 1.47
N ARG A 201 17.91 -19.71 1.67
CA ARG A 201 16.73 -19.70 0.81
C ARG A 201 16.46 -18.29 0.27
N ALA A 202 15.62 -18.22 -0.75
CA ALA A 202 15.10 -16.98 -1.30
C ALA A 202 13.59 -16.92 -1.05
N TYR A 203 13.12 -15.77 -0.59
CA TYR A 203 11.73 -15.50 -0.27
C TYR A 203 11.22 -14.27 -1.01
N ALA A 204 9.92 -14.17 -1.17
CA ALA A 204 9.22 -12.94 -1.55
C ALA A 204 8.11 -12.69 -0.54
N VAL A 205 8.04 -11.48 0.00
CA VAL A 205 6.85 -11.01 0.71
C VAL A 205 6.01 -10.21 -0.29
N ALA A 206 4.73 -10.53 -0.39
CA ALA A 206 3.77 -9.88 -1.28
C ALA A 206 2.64 -9.28 -0.44
N GLN A 207 2.17 -8.13 -0.89
CA GLN A 207 0.96 -7.51 -0.36
C GLN A 207 -0.23 -8.09 -1.13
N ASP A 208 -1.26 -8.52 -0.42
CA ASP A 208 -2.50 -9.05 -1.01
C ASP A 208 -3.64 -8.04 -0.86
N ASN A 209 -4.28 -7.69 -1.98
CA ASN A 209 -5.37 -6.71 -2.04
C ASN A 209 -6.77 -7.30 -1.82
N GLN A 210 -6.93 -8.62 -1.66
CA GLN A 210 -8.24 -9.27 -1.60
C GLN A 210 -8.68 -9.73 -0.23
N GLU A 211 -7.78 -9.83 0.73
CA GLU A 211 -8.09 -10.38 2.04
C GLU A 211 -7.61 -9.47 3.17
N LEU A 212 -8.16 -9.69 4.36
CA LEU A 212 -7.64 -9.04 5.58
C LEU A 212 -6.22 -9.50 5.92
N LYS A 213 -5.91 -10.73 5.53
CA LYS A 213 -4.58 -11.29 5.60
C LYS A 213 -3.80 -10.83 4.38
N ASP A 214 -3.34 -9.61 4.47
CA ASP A 214 -2.74 -8.85 3.38
C ASP A 214 -1.21 -8.94 3.33
N VAL A 215 -0.61 -9.87 4.10
CA VAL A 215 0.83 -10.15 4.11
C VAL A 215 1.10 -11.62 3.80
N ASP A 216 1.62 -11.86 2.60
CA ASP A 216 1.99 -13.19 2.12
C ASP A 216 3.49 -13.37 2.06
N ILE A 217 4.01 -14.45 2.64
CA ILE A 217 5.42 -14.82 2.49
C ILE A 217 5.52 -16.10 1.67
N PHE A 218 6.18 -16.01 0.52
CA PHE A 218 6.45 -17.12 -0.38
C PHE A 218 7.91 -17.58 -0.28
N ASP A 219 8.16 -18.89 -0.24
CA ASP A 219 9.47 -19.47 -0.56
C ASP A 219 9.60 -19.60 -2.08
N ILE A 220 10.45 -18.75 -2.67
CA ILE A 220 10.71 -18.70 -4.12
C ILE A 220 11.99 -19.45 -4.52
N THR A 221 12.62 -20.19 -3.60
CA THR A 221 13.88 -20.92 -3.85
C THR A 221 13.76 -21.85 -5.05
N ALA A 222 12.61 -22.51 -5.21
CA ALA A 222 12.35 -23.42 -6.32
C ALA A 222 12.27 -22.71 -7.68
N ALA A 223 11.77 -21.47 -7.74
CA ALA A 223 11.75 -20.70 -8.99
C ALA A 223 13.18 -20.44 -9.50
N VAL A 224 14.11 -20.18 -8.57
CA VAL A 224 15.52 -19.98 -8.92
C VAL A 224 16.19 -21.31 -9.22
N THR A 225 16.10 -22.29 -8.34
CA THR A 225 16.87 -23.54 -8.47
C THR A 225 16.31 -24.51 -9.51
N GLY A 226 15.03 -24.39 -9.88
CA GLY A 226 14.32 -25.36 -10.73
C GLY A 226 14.02 -26.69 -10.02
N VAL A 227 14.19 -26.77 -8.69
CA VAL A 227 13.98 -27.98 -7.89
C VAL A 227 12.90 -27.74 -6.85
N GLY A 228 11.79 -28.46 -6.95
CA GLY A 228 10.62 -28.31 -6.07
C GLY A 228 9.56 -27.40 -6.68
N SER A 229 8.80 -26.71 -5.83
CA SER A 229 7.76 -25.75 -6.20
C SER A 229 7.85 -24.51 -5.32
N VAL A 230 7.43 -23.36 -5.85
CA VAL A 230 7.17 -22.17 -5.04
C VAL A 230 5.97 -22.46 -4.14
N SER A 231 6.00 -21.97 -2.89
CA SER A 231 4.92 -22.17 -1.93
C SER A 231 4.74 -20.94 -1.05
N LEU A 232 3.49 -20.59 -0.78
CA LEU A 232 3.10 -19.72 0.34
C LEU A 232 3.48 -20.44 1.65
N VAL A 233 4.38 -19.84 2.44
CA VAL A 233 4.86 -20.41 3.70
C VAL A 233 4.22 -19.77 4.92
N TRP A 234 3.69 -18.56 4.76
CA TRP A 234 2.92 -17.87 5.78
C TRP A 234 2.01 -16.84 5.13
N GLU A 235 0.85 -16.63 5.75
CA GLU A 235 -0.21 -15.71 5.33
C GLU A 235 -0.85 -15.18 6.62
N GLY A 236 -0.96 -13.87 6.74
CA GLY A 236 -1.56 -13.22 7.89
C GLY A 236 -1.70 -11.72 7.70
N GLY A 237 -2.23 -11.06 8.72
CA GLY A 237 -2.52 -9.63 8.67
C GLY A 237 -2.49 -8.99 10.05
N LEU A 238 -2.92 -7.73 10.12
CA LEU A 238 -2.91 -6.97 11.37
C LEU A 238 -3.71 -7.65 12.49
N GLU A 239 -4.77 -8.40 12.16
CA GLU A 239 -5.58 -9.14 13.11
C GLU A 239 -4.81 -10.23 13.88
N ASP A 240 -3.71 -10.72 13.31
CA ASP A 240 -2.83 -11.71 13.96
C ASP A 240 -1.90 -11.04 14.99
N TRP A 241 -1.82 -9.71 14.98
CA TRP A 241 -1.01 -8.91 15.89
C TRP A 241 -1.89 -7.95 16.70
N PRO A 242 -2.73 -8.44 17.64
CA PRO A 242 -3.63 -7.58 18.41
C PRO A 242 -2.91 -6.60 19.36
N ALA A 243 -1.58 -6.72 19.48
CA ALA A 243 -0.74 -5.78 20.20
C ALA A 243 -0.28 -4.60 19.32
N ALA A 244 -0.35 -4.73 17.99
CA ALA A 244 -0.21 -3.63 17.05
C ALA A 244 -1.49 -2.79 17.13
N GLN A 245 -1.44 -1.69 17.89
CA GLN A 245 -2.58 -0.86 18.24
C GLN A 245 -2.21 0.62 18.19
N SER A 246 -1.37 1.00 17.23
CA SER A 246 -1.18 2.42 16.87
C SER A 246 -2.54 3.11 16.79
N PRO A 247 -2.69 4.30 17.39
CA PRO A 247 -3.98 4.99 17.36
C PRO A 247 -4.35 5.24 15.90
N LEU A 248 -5.43 4.58 15.46
CA LEU A 248 -5.94 4.66 14.10
C LEU A 248 -5.96 6.12 13.65
N ALA A 249 -5.21 6.39 12.58
CA ALA A 249 -5.09 7.72 12.01
C ALA A 249 -6.37 8.10 11.25
N ASN A 250 -6.34 9.23 10.55
CA ASN A 250 -7.53 9.82 9.93
C ASN A 250 -7.94 9.09 8.66
N GLY A 251 -8.73 8.04 8.83
CA GLY A 251 -9.34 7.29 7.73
C GLY A 251 -9.89 5.96 8.20
N ASN A 252 -9.24 5.37 9.21
CA ASN A 252 -9.42 3.98 9.64
C ASN A 252 -9.27 2.99 8.48
N ALA A 253 -8.55 3.36 7.42
CA ALA A 253 -8.20 2.50 6.31
C ALA A 253 -6.92 1.76 6.67
N VAL A 254 -7.09 0.52 7.13
CA VAL A 254 -6.01 -0.27 7.72
C VAL A 254 -5.78 -1.49 6.85
N PHE A 255 -4.79 -1.37 5.97
CA PHE A 255 -4.31 -2.43 5.09
C PHE A 255 -2.80 -2.30 4.91
N ASN A 256 -2.13 -3.41 4.66
CA ASN A 256 -0.72 -3.47 4.28
C ASN A 256 -0.55 -2.77 2.93
N HIS A 257 0.36 -1.80 2.88
CA HIS A 257 0.71 -1.07 1.68
C HIS A 257 2.05 -1.57 1.09
N ASP A 258 3.08 -1.60 1.93
CA ASP A 258 4.46 -1.88 1.53
C ASP A 258 5.24 -2.63 2.59
N MET A 259 6.35 -3.24 2.16
CA MET A 259 7.17 -4.08 3.02
C MET A 259 8.66 -3.79 2.83
N GLN A 260 9.38 -3.73 3.95
CA GLN A 260 10.83 -3.57 3.97
C GLN A 260 11.52 -4.54 4.92
N GLN A 261 12.39 -5.38 4.37
CA GLN A 261 13.21 -6.35 5.08
C GLN A 261 14.59 -5.77 5.38
N GLN A 262 15.13 -6.10 6.55
CA GLN A 262 16.52 -5.83 6.91
C GLN A 262 17.05 -6.84 7.93
N VAL A 263 18.33 -7.21 7.79
CA VAL A 263 19.04 -7.99 8.82
C VAL A 263 19.67 -7.02 9.83
N ILE A 264 19.32 -7.16 11.11
CA ILE A 264 19.81 -6.33 12.21
C ILE A 264 20.35 -7.25 13.31
N ASP A 265 21.61 -7.07 13.68
CA ASP A 265 22.29 -7.85 14.72
C ASP A 265 22.17 -9.39 14.59
N GLY A 266 22.12 -9.87 13.34
CA GLY A 266 22.03 -11.30 13.03
C GLY A 266 20.62 -11.88 13.08
N HIS A 267 19.60 -11.05 13.25
CA HIS A 267 18.19 -11.38 13.15
C HIS A 267 17.58 -10.77 11.89
N ASN A 268 16.61 -11.47 11.32
CA ASN A 268 15.88 -11.02 10.15
C ASN A 268 14.59 -10.30 10.58
N TYR A 269 14.44 -9.05 10.16
CA TYR A 269 13.27 -8.24 10.46
C TYR A 269 12.55 -7.83 9.19
N LEU A 270 11.23 -7.77 9.31
CA LEU A 270 10.34 -7.22 8.29
C LEU A 270 9.55 -6.09 8.91
N VAL A 271 9.56 -4.94 8.25
CA VAL A 271 8.64 -3.86 8.50
C VAL A 271 7.52 -3.96 7.48
N VAL A 272 6.28 -3.85 7.95
CA VAL A 272 5.07 -3.82 7.14
C VAL A 272 4.39 -2.47 7.37
N SER A 273 4.30 -1.67 6.32
CA SER A 273 3.65 -0.36 6.33
C SER A 273 2.15 -0.54 6.25
N TYR A 274 1.44 -0.33 7.36
CA TYR A 274 -0.02 -0.28 7.36
C TYR A 274 -0.49 1.17 7.35
N TRP A 275 -1.29 1.55 6.34
CA TRP A 275 -1.69 2.94 6.09
C TRP A 275 -2.09 3.71 7.37
N ASP A 276 -3.22 3.37 8.00
CA ASP A 276 -3.67 4.08 9.21
C ASP A 276 -3.23 3.42 10.54
N ALA A 277 -2.35 2.42 10.49
CA ALA A 277 -1.79 1.77 11.68
C ALA A 277 -0.27 1.98 11.86
N GLY A 278 0.38 2.68 10.93
CA GLY A 278 1.81 2.93 10.97
C GLY A 278 2.65 1.72 10.57
N GLN A 279 3.86 1.65 11.10
CA GLN A 279 4.86 0.64 10.76
C GLN A 279 4.81 -0.52 11.75
N ILE A 280 4.55 -1.74 11.26
CA ILE A 280 4.54 -2.96 12.06
C ILE A 280 5.88 -3.70 11.89
N LEU A 281 6.58 -3.93 12.99
CA LEU A 281 7.85 -4.65 13.00
C LEU A 281 7.66 -6.11 13.39
N LEU A 282 8.09 -7.01 12.52
CA LEU A 282 8.10 -8.45 12.71
C LEU A 282 9.54 -8.98 12.73
N ASN A 283 9.82 -9.94 13.61
CA ASN A 283 10.95 -10.83 13.46
C ASN A 283 10.53 -11.99 12.53
N ILE A 284 11.29 -12.20 11.47
CA ILE A 284 11.09 -13.24 10.46
C ILE A 284 12.32 -14.15 10.35
N ASP A 285 12.95 -14.45 11.50
CA ASP A 285 14.01 -15.48 11.58
C ASP A 285 13.50 -16.84 11.12
N ASP A 286 12.21 -17.11 11.35
CA ASP A 286 11.44 -18.16 10.70
C ASP A 286 10.36 -17.51 9.81
N PRO A 287 10.58 -17.40 8.49
CA PRO A 287 9.59 -16.81 7.58
C PRO A 287 8.24 -17.56 7.52
N SER A 288 8.16 -18.80 8.04
CA SER A 288 6.89 -19.53 8.15
C SER A 288 6.13 -19.25 9.45
N ASN A 289 6.74 -18.50 10.37
CA ASN A 289 6.15 -18.10 11.64
C ASN A 289 6.68 -16.73 12.09
N PRO A 290 6.34 -15.63 11.39
CA PRO A 290 6.65 -14.27 11.81
C PRO A 290 6.17 -13.97 13.23
N VAL A 291 6.98 -13.22 13.99
CA VAL A 291 6.70 -12.85 15.37
C VAL A 291 6.66 -11.35 15.49
N PHE A 292 5.53 -10.81 15.95
CA PHE A 292 5.40 -9.38 16.25
C PHE A 292 6.43 -8.92 17.30
N VAL A 293 7.10 -7.80 16.99
CA VAL A 293 8.11 -7.17 17.85
C VAL A 293 7.59 -5.87 18.45
N GLY A 294 6.94 -5.05 17.63
CA GLY A 294 6.41 -3.75 18.01
C GLY A 294 5.87 -2.99 16.81
N ASP A 295 5.31 -1.82 17.05
CA ASP A 295 4.74 -0.92 16.05
C ASP A 295 5.18 0.52 16.26
N SER A 296 4.86 1.39 15.30
CA SER A 296 5.08 2.83 15.40
C SER A 296 3.77 3.60 15.63
N ASP A 297 3.85 4.66 16.42
CA ASP A 297 2.77 5.64 16.53
C ASP A 297 2.98 6.81 15.56
N PHE A 298 1.89 7.31 15.00
CA PHE A 298 1.89 8.63 14.40
C PHE A 298 1.96 9.72 15.49
N PRO A 299 2.71 10.81 15.28
CA PRO A 299 2.78 11.89 16.25
C PRO A 299 1.42 12.58 16.42
N SER A 300 1.10 12.94 17.67
CA SER A 300 -0.08 13.73 18.02
C SER A 300 0.33 14.93 18.90
N PRO A 301 0.11 16.18 18.45
CA PRO A 301 -0.38 16.54 17.10
C PRO A 301 0.64 16.19 16.00
N ASP A 302 0.16 16.02 14.77
CA ASP A 302 1.01 15.80 13.60
C ASP A 302 1.83 17.05 13.21
N LEU A 303 2.65 16.93 12.15
CA LEU A 303 3.50 18.03 11.68
C LEU A 303 2.70 19.25 11.18
N ALA A 304 1.44 19.07 10.80
CA ALA A 304 0.51 20.13 10.40
C ALA A 304 -0.30 20.69 11.58
N GLY A 305 -0.18 20.09 12.77
CA GLY A 305 -0.83 20.51 14.01
C GLY A 305 -2.19 19.87 14.28
N PHE A 306 -2.56 18.79 13.58
CA PHE A 306 -3.79 18.06 13.84
C PHE A 306 -3.62 17.05 14.97
N GLU A 307 -4.56 17.01 15.91
CA GLU A 307 -4.54 16.09 17.07
C GLU A 307 -4.70 14.62 16.65
N ILE A 308 -5.55 14.35 15.66
CA ILE A 308 -5.64 13.04 15.01
C ILE A 308 -4.74 13.12 13.79
N PRO A 309 -3.65 12.35 13.70
CA PRO A 309 -2.74 12.40 12.56
C PRO A 309 -3.46 11.98 11.27
N GLU A 310 -2.95 12.41 10.12
CA GLU A 310 -3.49 12.01 8.82
C GLU A 310 -3.42 10.49 8.62
N GLY A 311 -2.25 9.89 8.81
CA GLY A 311 -2.06 8.45 8.61
C GLY A 311 -1.32 8.17 7.32
N ASN A 312 -1.82 7.20 6.56
CA ASN A 312 -1.31 6.82 5.24
C ASN A 312 0.16 6.38 5.22
N SER A 313 0.63 5.67 6.25
CA SER A 313 1.99 5.12 6.29
C SER A 313 2.26 4.31 5.03
N HIS A 314 3.32 4.69 4.33
CA HIS A 314 3.66 4.22 2.99
C HIS A 314 5.04 3.56 2.98
N GLN A 315 5.67 3.44 1.81
CA GLN A 315 6.99 2.86 1.62
C GLN A 315 8.01 3.33 2.65
N SER A 316 8.80 2.40 3.18
CA SER A 316 9.78 2.67 4.22
C SER A 316 11.13 2.03 3.94
N TYR A 317 12.20 2.66 4.43
CA TYR A 317 13.57 2.20 4.21
C TYR A 317 14.40 2.25 5.49
N PHE A 318 15.05 1.13 5.80
CA PHE A 318 16.06 1.12 6.84
C PHE A 318 17.29 1.92 6.41
N SER A 319 17.80 2.72 7.33
CA SER A 319 19.17 3.20 7.28
C SER A 319 20.16 2.03 7.20
N LYS A 320 21.32 2.27 6.59
CA LYS A 320 22.33 1.24 6.30
C LYS A 320 22.76 0.42 7.53
N ASP A 321 22.81 1.04 8.71
CA ASP A 321 23.17 0.39 9.97
C ASP A 321 21.96 -0.21 10.71
N GLY A 322 20.76 -0.17 10.12
CA GLY A 322 19.54 -0.70 10.70
C GLY A 322 19.02 0.09 11.91
N LYS A 323 19.60 1.26 12.20
CA LYS A 323 19.30 2.02 13.42
C LYS A 323 18.03 2.87 13.30
N TYR A 324 17.80 3.39 12.11
CA TYR A 324 16.65 4.22 11.76
C TYR A 324 15.83 3.55 10.67
N LEU A 325 14.53 3.69 10.76
CA LEU A 325 13.58 3.48 9.68
C LEU A 325 13.11 4.86 9.21
N LEU A 326 13.16 5.12 7.92
CA LEU A 326 12.60 6.32 7.30
C LEU A 326 11.31 5.88 6.60
N SER A 327 10.18 6.45 6.99
CA SER A 327 8.87 6.20 6.38
C SER A 327 8.39 7.45 5.66
N SER A 328 7.71 7.27 4.53
CA SER A 328 6.83 8.29 3.95
C SER A 328 5.38 8.04 4.33
N ASP A 329 4.56 9.07 4.16
CA ASP A 329 3.10 8.99 4.19
C ASP A 329 2.59 9.25 2.77
N GLU A 330 1.60 8.49 2.31
CA GLU A 330 0.96 8.68 1.01
C GLU A 330 -0.10 9.78 1.10
N ASP A 331 0.31 11.00 0.81
CA ASP A 331 -0.56 12.18 0.84
C ASP A 331 -1.10 12.50 -0.56
N PHE A 332 -2.42 12.49 -0.69
CA PHE A 332 -3.13 12.80 -1.95
C PHE A 332 -3.54 14.26 -2.07
N SER A 333 -3.56 15.01 -0.97
CA SER A 333 -4.16 16.33 -0.90
C SER A 333 -3.42 17.26 0.06
N PRO A 334 -3.03 18.47 -0.38
CA PRO A 334 -2.43 19.46 0.51
C PRO A 334 -3.40 19.99 1.58
N THR A 335 -4.65 19.53 1.58
CA THR A 335 -5.70 19.93 2.53
C THR A 335 -6.47 18.72 3.02
N ARG A 336 -6.69 18.69 4.34
CA ARG A 336 -7.57 17.71 4.99
C ARG A 336 -9.03 18.15 4.94
N THR A 337 -9.88 17.29 4.40
CA THR A 337 -11.33 17.52 4.39
C THR A 337 -11.90 17.19 5.77
N LEU A 338 -12.49 18.19 6.41
CA LEU A 338 -13.13 18.07 7.72
C LEU A 338 -14.62 18.35 7.58
N CYS A 339 -15.44 17.39 8.01
CA CYS A 339 -16.89 17.54 7.98
C CYS A 339 -17.46 17.70 9.37
N ARG A 340 -18.47 18.57 9.45
CA ARG A 340 -19.20 18.82 10.68
C ARG A 340 -20.68 18.98 10.38
N ILE A 341 -21.50 18.17 11.04
CA ILE A 341 -22.93 18.41 11.09
C ILE A 341 -23.18 19.49 12.14
N THR A 342 -23.77 20.62 11.73
CA THR A 342 -23.89 21.82 12.58
C THR A 342 -25.12 21.81 13.48
N SER A 343 -26.11 20.94 13.22
CA SER A 343 -27.38 20.89 13.97
C SER A 343 -28.02 19.50 13.95
N GLY A 344 -29.04 19.30 14.80
CA GLY A 344 -29.79 18.04 14.89
C GLY A 344 -29.12 16.96 15.76
N PRO A 345 -29.73 15.77 15.87
CA PRO A 345 -29.27 14.69 16.76
C PRO A 345 -27.85 14.19 16.47
N ASN A 346 -27.38 14.35 15.23
CA ASN A 346 -26.05 13.93 14.77
C ASN A 346 -25.05 15.11 14.72
N SER A 347 -25.34 16.24 15.38
CA SER A 347 -24.44 17.39 15.36
C SER A 347 -23.08 17.06 15.97
N GLY A 348 -22.01 17.50 15.33
CA GLY A 348 -20.64 17.21 15.75
C GLY A 348 -19.71 16.99 14.55
N PRO A 349 -18.41 16.79 14.82
CA PRO A 349 -17.48 16.26 13.83
C PRO A 349 -18.02 14.96 13.23
N THR A 350 -17.85 14.76 11.93
CA THR A 350 -18.29 13.56 11.21
C THR A 350 -17.18 13.12 10.28
N GLY A 351 -16.91 11.81 10.23
CA GLY A 351 -15.93 11.26 9.30
C GLY A 351 -16.33 11.58 7.85
N CYS A 352 -15.37 12.07 7.08
CA CYS A 352 -15.51 12.26 5.65
C CYS A 352 -14.14 12.26 5.00
N GLY A 353 -14.12 11.97 3.70
CA GLY A 353 -12.94 12.02 2.86
C GLY A 353 -13.32 12.53 1.49
N GLU A 354 -12.33 13.07 0.79
CA GLU A 354 -12.39 13.23 -0.65
C GLU A 354 -11.88 11.94 -1.28
N PHE A 355 -12.73 11.29 -2.07
CA PHE A 355 -12.33 10.10 -2.81
C PHE A 355 -11.71 10.52 -4.13
N GLY A 356 -10.82 9.70 -4.69
CA GLY A 356 -10.16 9.99 -5.97
C GLY A 356 -11.17 10.40 -7.07
N PHE A 357 -12.26 9.66 -7.21
CA PHE A 357 -13.31 9.95 -8.21
C PHE A 357 -14.10 11.25 -7.97
N ALA A 358 -13.94 11.93 -6.84
CA ALA A 358 -14.66 13.17 -6.53
C ALA A 358 -13.90 14.42 -7.02
N LEU A 359 -14.66 15.46 -7.38
CA LEU A 359 -14.05 16.78 -7.60
C LEU A 359 -13.50 17.32 -6.29
N ARG A 360 -12.21 17.69 -6.28
CA ARG A 360 -11.56 18.26 -5.10
C ARG A 360 -12.25 19.53 -4.62
N LEU A 361 -12.45 19.65 -3.31
CA LEU A 361 -12.99 20.87 -2.73
C LEU A 361 -11.87 21.92 -2.64
N THR A 362 -12.03 23.01 -3.38
CA THR A 362 -11.07 24.14 -3.35
C THR A 362 -11.52 25.25 -2.40
N SER A 363 -12.67 25.09 -1.74
CA SER A 363 -13.26 26.04 -0.81
C SER A 363 -14.20 25.30 0.14
N PRO A 364 -14.43 25.82 1.37
CA PRO A 364 -15.43 25.25 2.26
C PRO A 364 -16.80 25.18 1.58
N VAL A 365 -17.46 24.03 1.70
CA VAL A 365 -18.84 23.83 1.25
C VAL A 365 -19.75 23.76 2.47
N GLU A 366 -20.78 24.59 2.48
CA GLU A 366 -21.85 24.56 3.48
C GLU A 366 -23.18 24.31 2.77
N GLY A 367 -24.01 23.43 3.34
CA GLY A 367 -25.31 23.13 2.77
C GLY A 367 -26.09 22.10 3.58
N PRO A 368 -27.36 21.90 3.23
CA PRO A 368 -28.15 20.83 3.82
C PRO A 368 -27.53 19.47 3.46
N THR A 369 -27.35 18.62 4.46
CA THR A 369 -26.92 17.24 4.27
C THR A 369 -28.12 16.34 4.01
N VAL A 370 -28.04 15.47 3.01
CA VAL A 370 -29.04 14.44 2.72
C VAL A 370 -28.40 13.06 2.81
N PHE A 371 -29.11 12.12 3.43
CA PHE A 371 -28.71 10.72 3.43
C PHE A 371 -29.03 10.10 2.06
N GLY A 372 -28.01 9.68 1.33
CA GLY A 372 -28.14 9.11 -0.01
C GLY A 372 -28.48 7.62 -0.05
N GLY A 373 -28.58 6.97 1.11
CA GLY A 373 -28.67 5.50 1.23
C GLY A 373 -27.33 4.87 1.64
N SER A 374 -27.36 3.58 1.94
CA SER A 374 -26.17 2.79 2.29
C SER A 374 -25.53 2.20 1.03
N GLY A 375 -24.21 2.31 0.89
CA GLY A 375 -23.46 1.74 -0.24
C GLY A 375 -23.27 0.22 -0.20
N CYS A 376 -23.24 -0.40 1.00
CA CYS A 376 -23.11 -1.84 1.22
C CYS A 376 -23.93 -2.28 2.45
N GLU A 377 -24.45 -3.51 2.47
CA GLU A 377 -24.90 -4.14 3.72
C GLU A 377 -23.67 -4.63 4.49
N ALA A 378 -23.47 -4.21 5.74
CA ALA A 378 -22.41 -4.79 6.57
C ALA A 378 -23.02 -5.95 7.36
N ASP A 379 -22.69 -7.17 6.96
CA ASP A 379 -23.03 -8.42 7.64
C ASP A 379 -21.71 -9.07 8.11
N LEU A 380 -21.14 -8.48 9.17
CA LEU A 380 -19.81 -8.85 9.69
C LEU A 380 -19.77 -10.28 10.22
N ASN A 381 -20.92 -10.86 10.55
CA ASN A 381 -21.03 -12.24 11.03
C ASN A 381 -21.62 -13.22 10.00
N GLY A 382 -21.89 -12.77 8.76
CA GLY A 382 -22.35 -13.60 7.64
C GLY A 382 -23.70 -14.28 7.88
N ASN A 383 -24.55 -13.73 8.75
CA ASN A 383 -25.81 -14.36 9.14
C ASN A 383 -26.99 -13.97 8.22
N GLY A 384 -26.74 -13.14 7.20
CA GLY A 384 -27.74 -12.58 6.30
C GLY A 384 -28.55 -11.43 6.91
N VAL A 385 -28.09 -10.84 8.01
CA VAL A 385 -28.70 -9.72 8.74
C VAL A 385 -27.63 -8.65 8.91
N SER A 386 -27.93 -7.45 8.43
CA SER A 386 -27.06 -6.30 8.62
C SER A 386 -26.74 -6.09 10.10
N ASP A 387 -25.45 -6.17 10.45
CA ASP A 387 -24.89 -5.88 11.77
C ASP A 387 -24.80 -4.36 12.03
N ARG A 388 -25.26 -3.53 11.08
CA ARG A 388 -25.21 -2.09 11.23
C ARG A 388 -26.18 -1.60 12.30
N THR A 389 -25.68 -0.71 13.15
CA THR A 389 -26.55 0.23 13.86
C THR A 389 -27.04 1.23 12.81
N GLU A 390 -28.32 1.20 12.45
CA GLU A 390 -28.89 2.12 11.45
C GLU A 390 -28.52 3.58 11.78
N VAL A 391 -28.07 4.34 10.79
CA VAL A 391 -28.03 5.80 10.92
C VAL A 391 -29.49 6.24 11.08
N PRO A 392 -29.85 6.96 12.15
CA PRO A 392 -31.24 7.35 12.37
C PRO A 392 -31.79 8.11 11.17
N PRO A 393 -33.08 7.92 10.81
CA PRO A 393 -33.68 8.53 9.64
C PRO A 393 -33.49 10.04 9.66
N ALA A 394 -33.31 10.62 8.48
CA ALA A 394 -33.23 12.06 8.29
C ALA A 394 -34.42 12.73 9.01
N THR A 395 -34.15 13.47 10.08
CA THR A 395 -35.09 14.51 10.48
C THR A 395 -35.04 15.53 9.35
N SER A 396 -36.08 15.52 8.53
CA SER A 396 -36.33 16.51 7.49
C SER A 396 -35.99 17.89 8.01
N ALA A 397 -35.34 18.71 7.18
CA ALA A 397 -35.25 20.14 7.40
C ALA A 397 -36.67 20.65 7.70
N ASP A 398 -36.91 21.02 8.95
CA ASP A 398 -38.13 21.71 9.32
C ASP A 398 -38.19 23.00 8.51
N GLN A 399 -39.32 23.16 7.83
CA GLN A 399 -39.81 24.47 7.43
C GLN A 399 -39.83 25.39 8.64
N VAL A 400 -39.21 26.58 8.49
CA VAL A 400 -39.77 27.83 8.99
C VAL A 400 -39.77 28.83 7.86
#